data_AF-A0A1G0MD25-F1
#
_entry.id   AF-A0A1G0MD25-F1
#
_cell.length_a   1.000
_cell.length_b   1.000
_cell.length_c   1.000
_cell.angle_alpha   90.00
_cell.angle_beta   90.00
_cell.angle_gamma   90.00
#
_symmetry.space_group_name_H-M   'P 1'
#
loop_
_entity.id
_entity.type
_entity.pdbx_description
1 polymer ?
#
loop_
_entity_poly.entity_id
_entity_poly.type
_entity_poly.pdbx_seq_one_letter_code
_entity_poly.pdbx_strand_id
1 'polypeptide(L)' 'FHVQGKDDFSKHIVDEGFAGQPLITVNRLTEEDNVVVAEGSVQAPKQDGTFLNLVFCDVFDMRNGKIRRLVSYLMETK' A
#
# COMPACT_ATOMS: atom_id res chain seq x y z
N PHE A 1 12.76 4.02 -1.68
CA PHE A 1 13.01 3.01 -0.64
C PHE A 1 13.02 1.63 -1.31
N HIS A 2 13.84 0.68 -0.85
CA HIS A 2 13.86 -0.69 -1.37
C HIS A 2 14.02 -1.65 -0.17
N VAL A 3 12.99 -2.45 0.10
CA VAL A 3 13.01 -3.51 1.13
C VAL A 3 13.05 -4.87 0.44
N GLN A 4 13.70 -5.86 1.07
CA GLN A 4 13.86 -7.19 0.49
C GLN A 4 13.47 -8.29 1.49
N GLY A 5 12.62 -9.21 1.05
CA GLY A 5 12.15 -10.31 1.89
C GLY A 5 10.95 -9.95 2.76
N LYS A 6 10.30 -10.98 3.30
CA LYS A 6 9.03 -10.86 4.03
C LYS A 6 9.18 -10.13 5.36
N ASP A 7 10.27 -10.39 6.07
CA ASP A 7 10.46 -9.84 7.42
C ASP A 7 10.71 -8.32 7.37
N ASP A 8 11.56 -7.87 6.44
CA ASP A 8 11.83 -6.45 6.25
C ASP A 8 10.58 -5.72 5.71
N PHE A 9 9.83 -6.36 4.81
CA PHE A 9 8.55 -5.81 4.35
C PHE A 9 7.54 -5.71 5.50
N SER A 10 7.41 -6.74 6.34
CA SER A 10 6.47 -6.75 7.46
C SER A 10 6.80 -5.68 8.50
N LYS A 11 8.08 -5.41 8.74
CA LYS A 11 8.51 -4.29 9.60
C LYS A 11 8.22 -2.95 8.95
N HIS A 12 8.42 -2.82 7.64
CA HIS A 12 8.24 -1.55 6.93
C HIS A 12 6.77 -1.10 6.88
N ILE A 13 5.81 -2.03 6.79
CA ILE A 13 4.39 -1.69 6.74
C ILE A 13 3.77 -1.40 8.12
N VAL A 14 4.53 -1.59 9.19
CA VAL A 14 4.11 -1.28 10.56
C VAL A 14 4.87 -0.03 11.00
N ASP A 15 4.28 1.14 10.76
CA ASP A 15 4.87 2.41 11.18
C ASP A 15 4.32 2.87 12.54
N GLU A 16 5.22 3.40 13.36
CA GLU A 16 4.87 4.12 14.59
C GLU A 16 4.13 5.42 14.23
N GLY A 17 3.12 5.79 15.01
CA GLY A 17 2.37 7.06 14.84
C GLY A 17 0.98 6.93 14.21
N PHE A 18 0.62 5.75 13.70
CA PHE A 18 -0.76 5.45 13.29
C PHE A 18 -1.56 4.81 14.43
N ALA A 19 -2.87 5.01 14.40
CA ALA A 19 -3.83 4.41 15.31
C ALA A 19 -4.83 3.58 14.51
N GLY A 20 -5.15 2.37 14.98
CA GLY A 20 -6.13 1.50 14.32
C GLY A 20 -5.72 1.05 12.91
N GLN A 21 -6.72 0.73 12.09
CA GLN A 21 -6.54 0.26 10.72
C GLN A 21 -6.90 1.36 9.71
N PRO A 22 -6.17 1.48 8.59
CA PRO A 22 -6.53 2.41 7.53
C PRO A 22 -7.80 1.96 6.81
N LEU A 23 -8.57 2.93 6.32
CA LEU A 23 -9.61 2.69 5.32
C LEU A 23 -8.97 2.78 3.93
N ILE A 24 -9.06 1.70 3.16
CA ILE A 24 -8.54 1.62 1.79
C ILE A 24 -9.71 1.45 0.83
N THR A 25 -9.78 2.31 -0.18
CA THR A 25 -10.75 2.20 -1.28
C THR A 25 -10.00 1.97 -2.58
N VAL A 26 -10.32 0.89 -3.29
CA VAL A 26 -9.80 0.63 -4.64
C VAL A 26 -10.78 1.24 -5.65
N ASN A 27 -10.29 2.15 -6.49
CA ASN A 27 -11.10 2.83 -7.50
C ASN A 27 -11.01 2.14 -8.86
N ARG A 28 -9.84 1.59 -9.19
CA ARG A 28 -9.63 0.84 -10.43
C ARG A 28 -8.62 -0.27 -10.20
N LEU A 29 -8.86 -1.38 -10.89
CA LEU A 29 -8.05 -2.58 -10.87
C LEU A 29 -7.89 -3.06 -12.30
N THR A 30 -6.66 -3.38 -12.69
CA THR A 30 -6.36 -4.07 -13.95
C THR A 30 -5.43 -5.24 -13.68
N GLU A 31 -5.72 -6.37 -14.29
CA GLU A 31 -4.92 -7.59 -14.17
C GLU A 31 -4.49 -8.04 -15.56
N GLU A 32 -3.20 -8.27 -15.75
CA GLU A 32 -2.62 -8.78 -16.98
C GLU A 32 -1.54 -9.82 -16.63
N ASP A 33 -1.78 -11.07 -17.00
CA ASP A 33 -0.94 -12.23 -16.68
C ASP A 33 -0.57 -12.32 -15.18
N ASN A 34 0.66 -11.96 -14.85
CA ASN A 34 1.22 -11.99 -13.50
C ASN A 34 1.42 -10.57 -12.95
N VAL A 35 0.73 -9.57 -13.48
CA VAL A 35 0.80 -8.20 -13.01
C VAL A 35 -0.59 -7.72 -12.61
N VAL A 36 -0.72 -7.23 -11.39
CA VAL A 36 -1.93 -6.57 -10.91
C VAL A 36 -1.59 -5.11 -10.65
N VAL A 37 -2.39 -4.19 -11.18
CA VAL A 37 -2.29 -2.77 -10.89
C VAL A 37 -3.58 -2.33 -10.20
N ALA A 38 -3.44 -1.77 -9.00
CA ALA A 38 -4.55 -1.21 -8.23
C ALA A 38 -4.29 0.27 -7.95
N GLU A 39 -5.27 1.13 -8.24
CA GLU A 39 -5.24 2.53 -7.83
C GLU A 39 -6.41 2.83 -6.90
N GLY A 40 -6.19 3.75 -5.97
CA GLY A 40 -7.19 4.06 -4.97
C GLY A 40 -6.79 5.13 -3.98
N SER A 41 -7.51 5.17 -2.86
CA SER A 41 -7.24 6.07 -1.75
C SER A 41 -7.06 5.33 -0.43
N VAL A 42 -6.29 5.96 0.45
CA VAL A 42 -6.06 5.51 1.83
C VAL A 42 -6.39 6.66 2.77
N GLN A 43 -7.14 6.37 3.83
CA GLN A 43 -7.28 7.24 4.98
C GLN A 43 -6.80 6.49 6.23
N ALA A 44 -5.67 6.91 6.78
CA ALA A 44 -5.04 6.28 7.94
C ALA A 44 -5.17 7.19 9.18
N PRO A 45 -5.77 6.72 10.30
CA PRO A 45 -5.84 7.51 11.52
C PRO A 45 -4.44 7.64 12.16
N LYS A 46 -4.11 8.83 12.63
CA LYS A 46 -2.87 9.11 13.39
C LYS A 46 -3.16 9.14 14.89
N GLN A 47 -2.13 8.92 15.72
CA GLN A 47 -2.25 8.93 17.18
C GLN A 47 -2.63 10.31 17.75
N ASP A 48 -2.33 11.39 17.03
CA ASP A 48 -2.68 12.76 17.42
C ASP A 48 -4.16 13.12 17.12
N GLY A 49 -4.95 12.17 16.63
CA GLY A 49 -6.36 12.35 16.27
C GLY A 49 -6.58 12.90 14.86
N THR A 50 -5.52 13.19 14.09
CA THR A 50 -5.62 13.59 12.68
C THR A 50 -5.63 12.37 11.74
N PHE A 51 -5.74 12.63 10.44
CA PHE A 51 -5.69 11.60 9.41
C PHE A 51 -4.55 11.88 8.42
N LEU A 52 -3.91 10.82 7.95
CA LEU A 52 -3.16 10.84 6.70
C LEU A 52 -4.11 10.43 5.57
N ASN A 53 -4.31 11.32 4.60
CA ASN A 53 -5.05 11.01 3.38
C ASN A 53 -4.05 10.84 2.23
N LEU A 54 -4.11 9.71 1.53
CA LEU A 54 -3.25 9.41 0.38
C LEU A 54 -4.09 8.94 -0.80
N VAL A 55 -3.57 9.14 -2.00
CA VAL A 55 -3.91 8.31 -3.16
C VAL A 55 -2.72 7.43 -3.53
N PHE A 56 -3.02 6.25 -4.05
CA PHE A 56 -2.01 5.25 -4.40
C PHE A 56 -2.20 4.70 -5.80
N CYS A 57 -1.10 4.21 -6.38
CA CYS A 57 -1.07 3.27 -7.49
C CYS A 57 -0.02 2.21 -7.19
N ASP A 58 -0.48 0.98 -6.97
CA ASP A 58 0.34 -0.16 -6.58
C ASP A 58 0.41 -1.17 -7.73
N VAL A 59 1.63 -1.55 -8.09
CA VAL A 59 1.94 -2.57 -9.11
C VAL A 59 2.49 -3.81 -8.42
N PHE A 60 1.77 -4.91 -8.50
CA PHE A 60 2.14 -6.21 -7.94
C PHE A 60 2.63 -7.13 -9.04
N ASP A 61 3.92 -7.49 -9.02
CA ASP A 61 4.40 -8.63 -9.80
C ASP A 61 4.10 -9.91 -9.01
N MET A 62 3.30 -10.78 -9.59
CA MET A 62 2.88 -12.06 -9.03
C MET A 62 3.76 -13.20 -9.53
N ARG A 63 3.86 -14.27 -8.72
CA ARG A 63 4.43 -15.56 -9.12
C ARG A 63 3.79 -16.66 -8.30
N ASN A 64 3.18 -17.65 -8.96
CA ASN A 64 2.53 -18.79 -8.31
C ASN A 64 1.51 -18.34 -7.23
N GLY A 65 0.69 -17.35 -7.57
CA GLY A 65 -0.34 -16.80 -6.67
C GLY A 65 0.20 -16.00 -5.48
N LYS A 66 1.48 -15.61 -5.47
CA LYS A 66 2.10 -14.81 -4.41
C LYS A 66 2.73 -13.55 -4.98
N ILE A 67 2.74 -12.48 -4.19
CA ILE A 67 3.45 -11.24 -4.52
C ILE A 67 4.97 -11.53 -4.49
N ARG A 68 5.63 -11.30 -5.62
CA ARG A 68 7.09 -11.37 -5.79
C ARG A 68 7.73 -9.98 -5.66
N ARG A 69 7.02 -8.93 -6.08
CA ARG A 69 7.45 -7.52 -5.99
C ARG A 69 6.22 -6.64 -5.87
N LEU A 70 6.35 -5.58 -5.06
CA LEU A 70 5.41 -4.46 -5.00
C LEU A 70 6.18 -3.19 -5.35
N VAL A 71 5.63 -2.38 -6.25
CA VAL A 71 6.05 -0.99 -6.50
C VAL A 71 4.87 -0.09 -6.22
N SER A 72 5.05 0.84 -5.28
CA SER A 72 3.98 1.75 -4.84
C SER A 72 4.31 3.19 -5.22
N TYR A 73 3.35 3.87 -5.81
CA TYR A 73 3.35 5.31 -6.00
C TYR A 73 2.31 5.91 -5.05
N LEU A 74 2.76 6.71 -4.11
CA LEU A 74 1.94 7.28 -3.05
C LEU A 74 2.01 8.81 -3.13
N MET A 75 0.86 9.47 -3.03
CA MET A 75 0.77 10.92 -2.95
C MET A 75 -0.15 11.31 -1.81
N GLU A 76 0.38 12.08 -0.86
CA GLU A 76 -0.45 12.69 0.19
C GLU A 76 -1.36 13.76 -0.40
N THR A 77 -2.62 13.71 -0.01
CA THR A 77 -3.66 14.65 -0.41
C THR A 77 -4.10 15.47 0.79
N LYS A 78 -4.27 16.78 0.62
CA LYS A 78 -4.71 17.70 1.67
C LYS A 78 -6.22 17.70 1.85
#